data_AF-A0A1A9F678-F1
#
_entry.id   AF-A0A1A9F678-F1
#
_cell.length_a   1.000
_cell.length_b   1.000
_cell.length_c   1.000
_cell.angle_alpha   90.00
_cell.angle_beta   90.00
_cell.angle_gamma   90.00
#
_symmetry.space_group_name_H-M   'P 1'
#
loop_
_entity.id
_entity.type
_entity.pdbx_description
1 polymer ?
#
loop_
_entity_poly.entity_id
_entity_poly.type
_entity_poly.pdbx_seq_one_letter_code
_entity_poly.pdbx_strand_id
1 'polypeptide(L)'
;MAIGVRSLEGDAQYEGVARLLLMHDGDGKVLVLLPWEGLLNLEAIWKGSGRQLQPARSEDALRFFSQPGLNQEAGLRKLFSLPLYIDLSLQSRVELKAYEPHSDRSFSVPGAWLSEGHIEAYPLALTRADIDARQPGGDDRAVIIRAVEKFTALRIRQRLEDTLGLPSFSPTTQKILMMRCDPEAGVDTLVPVVRLDPSLSAQVMSWASSSYYAVPGKVHSLEDAIIRVLGFDLVINLALGVALGKTLQMPNDTPRGATDYWQQAVYTATLAERLCRKMPMAERLRPGLAYLAGLLHNFGYLVLAHLFPPHFSLLSRYIEANPHMGTEYIEKQVLNVTREQVGSWLLESWSVPAEVCVAVRRQNEVDYDGEHSGYARLVHLSNRLLREQGLSDGPIENIPAGLTESLGLSRGVISEAMEDVLASRDALGEVTQVFGGQRAS
;
A
#
# COMPACT_ATOMS: atom_id res chain seq x y z
N MET A 1 12.39 -5.94 -3.70
CA MET A 1 11.82 -6.33 -2.39
C MET A 1 10.92 -5.20 -1.96
N ALA A 2 9.70 -5.48 -1.49
CA ALA A 2 8.81 -4.47 -0.93
C ALA A 2 9.51 -3.65 0.18
N ILE A 3 9.07 -2.41 0.38
CA ILE A 3 9.72 -1.48 1.32
C ILE A 3 9.48 -1.85 2.78
N GLY A 4 8.46 -2.66 3.05
CA GLY A 4 8.08 -3.08 4.38
C GLY A 4 9.13 -3.93 5.11
N VAL A 5 9.15 -3.78 6.43
CA VAL A 5 9.95 -4.60 7.35
C VAL A 5 9.03 -5.24 8.38
N ARG A 6 9.55 -6.16 9.18
CA ARG A 6 8.82 -6.71 10.33
C ARG A 6 8.45 -5.59 11.30
N SER A 7 7.15 -5.44 11.56
CA SER A 7 6.69 -4.66 12.69
C SER A 7 6.95 -5.45 13.97
N LEU A 8 7.58 -4.81 14.95
CA LEU A 8 7.80 -5.37 16.29
C LEU A 8 6.72 -4.87 17.27
N GLU A 9 5.63 -4.32 16.75
CA GLU A 9 4.55 -3.78 17.55
C GLU A 9 3.89 -4.84 18.43
N GLY A 10 3.62 -4.48 19.69
CA GLY A 10 3.01 -5.36 20.68
C GLY A 10 3.94 -6.46 21.21
N ASP A 11 5.18 -6.53 20.75
CA ASP A 11 6.17 -7.47 21.25
C ASP A 11 6.97 -6.83 22.40
N ALA A 12 6.61 -7.21 23.63
CA ALA A 12 7.24 -6.74 24.86
C ALA A 12 8.77 -6.98 24.89
N GLN A 13 9.29 -7.90 24.07
CA GLN A 13 10.73 -8.13 23.95
C GLN A 13 11.50 -6.93 23.34
N TYR A 14 10.78 -6.02 22.69
CA TYR A 14 11.35 -4.83 22.04
C TYR A 14 11.01 -3.52 22.75
N GLU A 15 10.45 -3.59 23.95
CA GLU A 15 10.24 -2.42 24.80
C GLU A 15 11.60 -1.75 25.11
N GLY A 16 11.71 -0.45 24.82
CA GLY A 16 12.96 0.30 25.00
C GLY A 16 14.03 0.07 23.94
N VAL A 17 13.72 -0.63 22.84
CA VAL A 17 14.61 -0.75 21.66
C VAL A 17 14.56 0.54 20.84
N ALA A 18 15.74 1.01 20.42
CA ALA A 18 15.90 2.14 19.53
C ALA A 18 15.99 1.64 18.08
N ARG A 19 15.23 2.25 17.17
CA ARG A 19 15.35 2.01 15.73
C ARG A 19 16.56 2.76 15.20
N LEU A 20 17.45 2.05 14.51
CA LEU A 20 18.63 2.58 13.85
C LEU A 20 18.34 2.75 12.37
N LEU A 21 18.56 3.96 11.84
CA LEU A 21 18.43 4.26 10.42
C LEU A 21 19.73 4.83 9.87
N LEU A 22 20.02 4.50 8.61
CA LEU A 22 21.05 5.16 7.83
C LEU A 22 20.39 6.24 6.95
N MET A 23 20.86 7.48 7.08
CA MET A 23 20.48 8.59 6.23
C MET A 23 21.68 9.18 5.51
N HIS A 24 21.45 9.91 4.43
CA HIS A 24 22.52 10.55 3.68
C HIS A 24 22.03 11.78 2.90
N ASP A 25 22.98 12.63 2.52
CA ASP A 25 22.84 13.74 1.57
C ASP A 25 24.18 13.94 0.82
N GLY A 26 24.42 15.13 0.28
CA GLY A 26 25.69 15.48 -0.38
C GLY A 26 26.90 15.59 0.56
N ASP A 27 26.67 15.86 1.85
CA ASP A 27 27.74 16.06 2.86
C ASP A 27 28.18 14.72 3.48
N GLY A 28 27.35 13.68 3.40
CA GLY A 28 27.72 12.32 3.76
C GLY A 28 26.63 11.56 4.50
N LYS A 29 27.04 10.49 5.18
CA LYS A 29 26.15 9.57 5.90
C LYS A 29 25.95 10.02 7.35
N VAL A 30 24.75 9.77 7.87
CA VAL A 30 24.35 10.03 9.25
C VAL A 30 23.58 8.83 9.76
N LEU A 31 23.82 8.46 11.02
CA LEU A 31 23.00 7.50 11.74
C LEU A 31 21.89 8.24 12.48
N VAL A 32 20.70 7.64 12.52
CA VAL A 32 19.57 8.18 13.29
C VAL A 32 19.07 7.13 14.26
N LEU A 33 18.91 7.51 15.54
CA LEU A 33 18.35 6.69 16.60
C LEU A 33 17.10 7.34 17.20
N LEU A 34 16.01 6.59 17.26
CA LEU A 34 14.76 7.00 17.88
C LEU A 34 14.00 5.79 18.46
N PRO A 35 13.03 5.95 19.38
CA PRO A 35 12.21 4.84 19.85
C PRO A 35 11.61 4.03 18.69
N TRP A 36 11.60 2.70 18.82
CA TRP A 36 11.12 1.81 17.75
C TRP A 36 9.75 2.19 17.20
N GLU A 37 8.79 2.43 18.09
CA GLU A 37 7.41 2.73 17.73
C GLU A 37 7.22 4.11 17.10
N GLY A 38 8.19 5.01 17.27
CA GLY A 38 8.10 6.38 16.81
C GLY A 38 8.20 6.51 15.30
N LEU A 39 7.32 7.32 14.70
CA LEU A 39 7.50 7.82 13.34
C LEU A 39 8.65 8.83 13.33
N LEU A 40 9.62 8.64 12.43
CA LEU A 40 10.71 9.57 12.21
C LEU A 40 10.17 10.80 11.48
N ASN A 41 10.15 11.93 12.18
CA ASN A 41 9.75 13.22 11.62
C ASN A 41 10.90 13.84 10.83
N LEU A 42 10.93 13.61 9.51
CA LEU A 42 11.97 14.14 8.63
C LEU A 42 12.10 15.67 8.71
N GLU A 43 11.00 16.40 8.87
CA GLU A 43 11.04 17.85 9.06
C GLU A 43 11.82 18.28 10.31
N ALA A 44 11.74 17.51 11.41
CA ALA A 44 12.46 17.81 12.63
C ALA A 44 13.97 17.67 12.41
N ILE A 45 14.39 16.64 11.65
CA ILE A 45 15.80 16.46 11.26
C ILE A 45 16.26 17.64 10.40
N TRP A 46 15.50 18.00 9.36
CA TRP A 46 15.92 19.05 8.44
C TRP A 46 16.01 20.43 9.10
N LYS A 47 15.03 20.77 9.95
CA LYS A 47 15.03 22.02 10.71
C LYS A 47 16.15 22.05 11.75
N GLY A 48 16.40 20.93 12.42
CA GLY A 48 17.41 20.83 13.46
C GLY A 48 18.84 20.88 12.91
N SER A 49 19.13 20.02 11.92
CA SER A 49 20.47 19.86 11.35
C SER A 49 20.82 20.86 10.25
N GLY A 50 19.83 21.53 9.65
CA GLY A 50 20.03 22.35 8.46
C GLY A 50 20.36 21.55 7.20
N ARG A 51 20.31 20.22 7.25
CA ARG A 51 20.66 19.30 6.15
C ARG A 51 19.42 18.70 5.52
N GLN A 52 19.48 18.39 4.22
CA GLN A 52 18.39 17.73 3.48
C GLN A 52 18.61 16.22 3.41
N LEU A 53 18.69 15.58 4.58
CA LEU A 53 18.92 14.15 4.69
C LEU A 53 17.76 13.32 4.11
N GLN A 54 18.11 12.29 3.36
CA GLN A 54 17.19 11.27 2.86
C GLN A 54 17.48 9.92 3.52
N PRO A 55 16.46 9.07 3.74
CA PRO A 55 16.71 7.68 4.15
C PRO A 55 17.52 6.95 3.08
N ALA A 56 18.40 6.04 3.50
CA ALA A 56 19.03 5.11 2.57
C ALA A 56 17.97 4.21 1.92
N ARG A 57 18.23 3.74 0.71
CA ARG A 57 17.39 2.71 0.07
C ARG A 57 17.44 1.42 0.90
N SER A 58 16.36 0.65 0.93
CA SER A 58 16.28 -0.60 1.70
C SER A 58 17.43 -1.57 1.36
N GLU A 59 17.77 -1.73 0.09
CA GLU A 59 18.89 -2.56 -0.36
C GLU A 59 20.26 -2.03 0.08
N ASP A 60 20.43 -0.70 0.08
CA ASP A 60 21.68 -0.07 0.54
C ASP A 60 21.84 -0.18 2.05
N ALA A 61 20.75 -0.01 2.81
CA ALA A 61 20.72 -0.23 4.25
C ALA A 61 21.05 -1.69 4.58
N LEU A 62 20.36 -2.65 3.96
CA LEU A 62 20.63 -4.08 4.12
C LEU A 62 22.10 -4.40 3.83
N ARG A 63 22.62 -3.99 2.66
CA ARG A 63 24.04 -4.22 2.32
C ARG A 63 24.98 -3.58 3.32
N PHE A 64 24.67 -2.39 3.80
CA PHE A 64 25.52 -1.66 4.74
C PHE A 64 25.57 -2.34 6.11
N PHE A 65 24.42 -2.74 6.66
CA PHE A 65 24.34 -3.34 7.99
C PHE A 65 24.63 -4.85 8.03
N SER A 66 24.60 -5.54 6.88
CA SER A 66 25.01 -6.95 6.78
C SER A 66 26.53 -7.15 6.65
N GLN A 67 27.34 -6.10 6.71
CA GLN A 67 28.81 -6.22 6.61
C GLN A 67 29.39 -7.06 7.77
N PRO A 68 30.28 -8.04 7.49
CA PRO A 68 30.88 -8.90 8.52
C PRO A 68 31.64 -8.14 9.61
N GLY A 69 32.20 -6.98 9.28
CA GLY A 69 32.91 -6.12 10.24
C GLY A 69 32.02 -5.67 11.40
N LEU A 70 30.70 -5.56 11.20
CA LEU A 70 29.74 -5.17 12.24
C LEU A 70 29.44 -6.31 13.22
N ASN A 71 30.04 -7.49 13.06
CA ASN A 71 30.01 -8.57 14.06
C ASN A 71 31.07 -8.41 15.15
N GLN A 72 31.97 -7.44 15.00
CA GLN A 72 33.09 -7.20 15.92
C GLN A 72 32.96 -5.81 16.54
N GLU A 73 33.39 -5.67 17.80
CA GLU A 73 33.33 -4.38 18.52
C GLU A 73 34.03 -3.25 17.75
N ALA A 74 35.19 -3.52 17.14
CA ALA A 74 35.93 -2.54 16.35
C ALA A 74 35.11 -2.00 15.17
N GLY A 75 34.31 -2.85 14.51
CA GLY A 75 33.41 -2.42 13.43
C GLY A 75 32.22 -1.62 13.95
N LEU A 76 31.65 -1.99 15.10
CA LEU A 76 30.59 -1.22 15.75
C LEU A 76 31.07 0.16 16.20
N ARG A 77 32.27 0.26 16.78
CA ARG A 77 32.88 1.56 17.12
C ARG A 77 33.06 2.45 15.88
N LYS A 78 33.47 1.87 14.75
CA LYS A 78 33.59 2.60 13.48
C LYS A 78 32.23 3.00 12.89
N LEU A 79 31.19 2.19 13.11
CA LEU A 79 29.82 2.55 12.72
C LEU A 79 29.35 3.77 13.52
N PHE A 80 29.46 3.70 14.85
CA PHE A 80 29.03 4.76 15.76
C PHE A 80 30.00 5.96 15.85
N SER A 81 31.09 5.95 15.08
CA SER A 81 31.90 7.16 14.86
C SER A 81 31.36 8.05 13.73
N LEU A 82 30.37 7.58 12.97
CA LEU A 82 29.62 8.44 12.05
C LEU A 82 28.82 9.50 12.82
N PRO A 83 28.50 10.65 12.20
CA PRO A 83 27.55 11.60 12.79
C PRO A 83 26.26 10.89 13.19
N LEU A 84 25.77 11.15 14.39
CA LEU A 84 24.64 10.45 14.98
C LEU A 84 23.60 11.45 15.49
N TYR A 85 22.38 11.36 14.95
CA TYR A 85 21.24 12.13 15.43
C TYR A 85 20.37 11.25 16.29
N ILE A 86 20.11 11.68 17.54
CA ILE A 86 19.40 10.89 18.52
C ILE A 86 18.13 11.61 18.98
N ASP A 87 17.05 10.85 19.18
CA ASP A 87 15.84 11.39 19.78
C ASP A 87 16.07 11.79 21.24
N LEU A 88 15.47 12.91 21.66
CA LEU A 88 15.60 13.42 23.04
C LEU A 88 15.22 12.38 24.11
N SER A 89 14.27 11.48 23.83
CA SER A 89 13.84 10.44 24.77
C SER A 89 14.89 9.35 25.02
N LEU A 90 15.94 9.26 24.19
CA LEU A 90 16.99 8.26 24.28
C LEU A 90 18.32 8.79 24.84
N GLN A 91 18.46 10.11 24.98
CA GLN A 91 19.75 10.75 25.28
C GLN A 91 20.35 10.34 26.64
N SER A 92 19.52 10.06 27.64
CA SER A 92 19.97 9.79 29.01
C SER A 92 20.16 8.31 29.33
N ARG A 93 20.22 7.42 28.33
CA ARG A 93 20.31 5.97 28.56
C ARG A 93 21.77 5.50 28.75
N VAL A 94 21.98 4.67 29.77
CA VAL A 94 23.30 4.09 30.10
C VAL A 94 23.76 3.07 29.05
N GLU A 95 22.80 2.37 28.43
CA GLU A 95 23.02 1.44 27.32
C GLU A 95 21.76 1.44 26.44
N LEU A 96 21.95 1.36 25.13
CA LEU A 96 20.87 1.28 24.14
C LEU A 96 20.98 0.00 23.32
N LYS A 97 19.85 -0.70 23.18
CA LYS A 97 19.69 -1.74 22.16
C LYS A 97 19.20 -1.07 20.87
N ALA A 98 20.08 -0.96 19.87
CA ALA A 98 19.76 -0.41 18.56
C ALA A 98 19.38 -1.53 17.59
N TYR A 99 18.25 -1.41 16.92
CA TYR A 99 17.74 -2.39 15.96
C TYR A 99 17.61 -1.76 14.58
N GLU A 100 18.22 -2.40 13.58
CA GLU A 100 18.14 -1.99 12.19
C GLU A 100 17.17 -2.91 11.43
N PRO A 101 16.06 -2.37 10.88
CA PRO A 101 14.94 -3.18 10.46
C PRO A 101 15.13 -3.91 9.14
N HIS A 102 15.95 -3.42 8.20
CA HIS A 102 16.09 -4.08 6.89
C HIS A 102 16.98 -5.32 6.99
N SER A 103 18.03 -5.28 7.82
CA SER A 103 18.94 -6.41 8.06
C SER A 103 18.52 -7.31 9.22
N ASP A 104 17.47 -6.94 9.96
CA ASP A 104 16.99 -7.65 11.17
C ASP A 104 18.08 -7.81 12.23
N ARG A 105 18.93 -6.79 12.39
CA ARG A 105 20.10 -6.83 13.29
C ARG A 105 19.89 -5.96 14.51
N SER A 106 20.27 -6.50 15.66
CA SER A 106 20.37 -5.75 16.93
C SER A 106 21.84 -5.52 17.30
N PHE A 107 22.10 -4.36 17.90
CA PHE A 107 23.41 -3.93 18.39
C PHE A 107 23.27 -3.39 19.82
N SER A 108 24.20 -3.74 20.71
CA SER A 108 24.32 -3.07 22.01
C SER A 108 25.22 -1.86 21.86
N VAL A 109 24.73 -0.70 22.27
CA VAL A 109 25.42 0.58 22.17
C VAL A 109 25.65 1.10 23.59
N PRO A 110 26.89 1.01 24.09
CA PRO A 110 27.25 1.58 25.39
C PRO A 110 27.02 3.09 25.38
N GLY A 111 26.45 3.62 26.47
CA GLY A 111 26.21 5.07 26.62
C GLY A 111 27.49 5.92 26.52
N ALA A 112 28.65 5.34 26.84
CA ALA A 112 29.95 6.01 26.65
C ALA A 112 30.18 6.41 25.17
N TRP A 113 29.79 5.56 24.21
CA TRP A 113 29.91 5.90 22.78
C TRP A 113 28.97 7.04 22.39
N LEU A 114 27.87 7.20 23.12
CA LEU A 114 26.92 8.30 22.95
C LEU A 114 27.43 9.64 23.57
N SER A 115 28.63 9.66 24.15
CA SER A 115 29.25 10.85 24.71
C SER A 115 30.56 11.27 24.03
N GLU A 116 31.11 10.41 23.17
CA GLU A 116 32.43 10.56 22.57
C GLU A 116 32.41 11.07 21.10
N GLY A 117 31.22 11.18 20.48
CA GLY A 117 31.04 11.46 19.04
C GLY A 117 30.39 12.81 18.66
N HIS A 118 30.19 13.02 17.36
CA HIS A 118 29.39 14.13 16.81
C HIS A 118 27.91 13.79 16.94
N ILE A 119 27.37 14.03 18.13
CA ILE A 119 26.01 13.64 18.50
C ILE A 119 25.16 14.87 18.69
N GLU A 120 24.03 14.90 17.99
CA GLU A 120 23.06 15.97 18.07
C GLU A 120 21.70 15.38 18.44
N ALA A 121 20.98 16.05 19.34
CA ALA A 121 19.72 15.56 19.86
C ALA A 121 18.55 16.42 19.40
N TYR A 122 17.49 15.77 18.92
CA TYR A 122 16.33 16.43 18.31
C TYR A 122 15.02 15.72 18.73
N PRO A 123 13.85 16.39 18.68
CA PRO A 123 12.55 15.73 18.87
C PRO A 123 12.16 14.99 17.58
N LEU A 124 12.76 13.83 17.36
CA LEU A 124 12.70 13.07 16.12
C LEU A 124 11.44 12.21 16.01
N ALA A 125 11.01 11.62 17.13
CA ALA A 125 9.91 10.66 17.16
C ALA A 125 8.54 11.32 17.35
N LEU A 126 7.56 10.84 16.59
CA LEU A 126 6.14 11.09 16.83
C LEU A 126 5.44 9.77 17.15
N THR A 127 4.65 9.73 18.23
CA THR A 127 3.84 8.56 18.55
C THR A 127 2.57 8.54 17.70
N ARG A 128 1.93 7.38 17.58
CA ARG A 128 0.60 7.26 16.93
C ARG A 128 -0.44 8.16 17.62
N ALA A 129 -0.41 8.22 18.95
CA ALA A 129 -1.28 9.09 19.72
C ALA A 129 -1.05 10.58 19.38
N ASP A 130 0.20 11.02 19.21
CA ASP A 130 0.50 12.39 18.78
C ASP A 130 -0.04 12.69 17.37
N ILE A 131 0.05 11.71 16.46
CA ILE A 131 -0.45 11.82 15.09
C ILE A 131 -1.98 11.91 15.11
N ASP A 132 -2.65 10.99 15.80
CA ASP A 132 -4.11 10.92 15.89
C ASP A 132 -4.71 12.16 16.57
N ALA A 133 -4.08 12.68 17.63
CA ALA A 133 -4.53 13.88 18.33
C ALA A 133 -4.52 15.14 17.44
N ARG A 134 -3.76 15.13 16.34
CA ARG A 134 -3.67 16.26 15.39
C ARG A 134 -4.58 16.09 14.17
N GLN A 135 -5.26 14.95 14.05
CA GLN A 135 -6.09 14.69 12.87
C GLN A 135 -7.34 15.58 12.88
N PRO A 136 -7.78 16.06 11.70
CA PRO A 136 -9.02 16.78 11.60
C PRO A 136 -10.20 15.87 11.96
N GLY A 137 -11.09 16.34 12.85
CA GLY A 137 -12.38 15.67 13.08
C GLY A 137 -13.39 15.95 11.96
N GLY A 138 -14.41 15.09 11.87
CA GLY A 138 -15.47 15.18 10.87
C GLY A 138 -15.68 13.86 10.12
N ASP A 139 -16.58 13.86 9.14
CA ASP A 139 -16.66 12.76 8.17
C ASP A 139 -15.50 12.82 7.16
N ASP A 140 -15.33 11.77 6.37
CA ASP A 140 -14.23 11.69 5.40
C ASP A 140 -14.28 12.86 4.40
N ARG A 141 -15.47 13.30 3.99
CA ARG A 141 -15.63 14.45 3.11
C ARG A 141 -15.05 15.72 3.73
N ALA A 142 -15.36 16.01 4.99
CA ALA A 142 -14.83 17.17 5.70
C ALA A 142 -13.30 17.09 5.87
N VAL A 143 -12.77 15.89 6.19
CA VAL A 143 -11.33 15.64 6.30
C VAL A 143 -10.63 15.92 4.96
N ILE A 144 -11.14 15.37 3.86
CA ILE A 144 -10.58 15.57 2.52
C ILE A 144 -10.60 17.05 2.12
N ILE A 145 -11.73 17.75 2.33
CA ILE A 145 -11.83 19.18 2.03
C ILE A 145 -10.75 19.98 2.76
N ARG A 146 -10.58 19.73 4.07
CA ARG A 146 -9.56 20.42 4.88
C ARG A 146 -8.14 20.12 4.40
N ALA A 147 -7.85 18.87 4.03
CA ALA A 147 -6.54 18.50 3.50
C ALA A 147 -6.25 19.22 2.17
N VAL A 148 -7.23 19.23 1.25
CA VAL A 148 -7.11 19.91 -0.04
C VAL A 148 -6.90 21.41 0.14
N GLU A 149 -7.69 22.07 0.97
CA GLU A 149 -7.56 23.52 1.21
C GLU A 149 -6.26 23.90 1.94
N LYS A 150 -5.71 22.97 2.75
CA LYS A 150 -4.44 23.18 3.46
C LYS A 150 -3.23 23.01 2.56
N PHE A 151 -3.23 21.99 1.70
CA PHE A 151 -2.04 21.57 0.95
C PHE A 151 -2.07 21.93 -0.54
N THR A 152 -3.17 22.54 -1.02
CA THR A 152 -3.31 22.99 -2.41
C THR A 152 -3.83 24.43 -2.46
N ALA A 153 -3.73 25.07 -3.62
CA ALA A 153 -4.34 26.38 -3.85
C ALA A 153 -5.86 26.30 -4.14
N LEU A 154 -6.43 25.08 -4.18
CA LEU A 154 -7.82 24.86 -4.52
C LEU A 154 -8.73 25.28 -3.36
N ARG A 155 -9.84 25.94 -3.70
CA ARG A 155 -10.92 26.22 -2.75
C ARG A 155 -12.17 25.49 -3.22
N ILE A 156 -12.74 24.68 -2.34
CA ILE A 156 -13.86 23.82 -2.69
C ILE A 156 -15.15 24.65 -2.59
N ARG A 157 -15.67 25.05 -3.76
CA ARG A 157 -16.87 25.88 -3.88
C ARG A 157 -18.06 25.15 -4.49
N GLN A 158 -17.83 23.99 -5.13
CA GLN A 158 -18.85 23.18 -5.84
C GLN A 158 -18.71 21.69 -5.47
N ARG A 159 -19.01 20.76 -6.40
CA ARG A 159 -18.70 19.35 -6.20
C ARG A 159 -17.19 19.19 -6.03
N LEU A 160 -16.82 18.32 -5.11
CA LEU A 160 -15.42 18.12 -4.73
C LEU A 160 -14.64 17.55 -5.92
N GLU A 161 -15.19 16.59 -6.66
CA GLU A 161 -14.56 16.05 -7.88
C GLU A 161 -14.24 17.11 -8.93
N ASP A 162 -15.21 17.97 -9.23
CA ASP A 162 -15.05 19.05 -10.22
C ASP A 162 -13.95 20.03 -9.80
N THR A 163 -13.88 20.33 -8.50
CA THR A 163 -12.85 21.22 -7.96
C THR A 163 -11.46 20.57 -8.05
N LEU A 164 -11.40 19.26 -7.87
CA LEU A 164 -10.16 18.49 -7.85
C LEU A 164 -9.65 18.12 -9.24
N GLY A 165 -10.36 18.52 -10.32
CA GLY A 165 -9.98 18.17 -11.68
C GLY A 165 -10.02 16.66 -11.95
N LEU A 166 -10.79 15.92 -11.16
CA LEU A 166 -10.88 14.47 -11.30
C LEU A 166 -11.67 14.15 -12.58
N PRO A 167 -11.17 13.28 -13.47
CA PRO A 167 -11.84 13.03 -14.74
C PRO A 167 -13.18 12.33 -14.53
N SER A 168 -14.17 12.75 -15.32
CA SER A 168 -15.43 12.02 -15.45
C SER A 168 -15.23 10.75 -16.26
N PHE A 169 -15.95 9.68 -15.90
CA PHE A 169 -15.89 8.45 -16.68
C PHE A 169 -16.41 8.58 -18.10
N SER A 170 -15.81 7.78 -18.98
CA SER A 170 -16.36 7.55 -20.31
C SER A 170 -17.76 6.90 -20.22
N PRO A 171 -18.64 7.12 -21.21
CA PRO A 171 -19.93 6.44 -21.27
C PRO A 171 -19.81 4.92 -21.25
N THR A 172 -18.73 4.35 -21.79
CA THR A 172 -18.44 2.91 -21.76
C THR A 172 -18.20 2.43 -20.32
N THR A 173 -17.36 3.14 -19.56
CA THR A 173 -17.08 2.82 -18.15
C THR A 173 -18.32 2.91 -17.29
N GLN A 174 -19.15 3.95 -17.49
CA GLN A 174 -20.43 4.09 -16.77
C GLN A 174 -21.36 2.91 -17.05
N LYS A 175 -21.48 2.47 -18.31
CA LYS A 175 -22.27 1.27 -18.65
C LYS A 175 -21.73 0.01 -17.99
N ILE A 176 -20.41 -0.16 -17.94
CA ILE A 176 -19.78 -1.31 -17.27
C ILE A 176 -20.05 -1.29 -15.76
N LEU A 177 -20.00 -0.12 -15.12
CA LEU A 177 -20.39 0.04 -13.72
C LEU A 177 -21.86 -0.28 -13.48
N MET A 178 -22.75 0.19 -14.35
CA MET A 178 -24.18 -0.15 -14.27
C MET A 178 -24.40 -1.66 -14.37
N MET A 179 -23.72 -2.34 -15.30
CA MET A 179 -23.78 -3.79 -15.43
C MET A 179 -23.22 -4.53 -14.21
N ARG A 180 -22.20 -4.00 -13.53
CA ARG A 180 -21.65 -4.58 -12.28
C ARG A 180 -22.67 -4.57 -11.14
N CYS A 181 -23.53 -3.55 -11.11
CA CYS A 181 -24.57 -3.37 -10.11
C CYS A 181 -25.87 -4.12 -10.44
N ASP A 182 -26.06 -4.52 -11.70
CA ASP A 182 -27.26 -5.21 -12.18
C ASP A 182 -27.12 -6.74 -12.05
N PRO A 183 -27.92 -7.40 -11.21
CA PRO A 183 -27.87 -8.85 -11.04
C PRO A 183 -28.32 -9.63 -12.29
N GLU A 184 -29.03 -9.00 -13.22
CA GLU A 184 -29.50 -9.62 -14.46
C GLU A 184 -28.52 -9.38 -15.64
N ALA A 185 -27.47 -8.60 -15.43
CA ALA A 185 -26.47 -8.38 -16.46
C ALA A 185 -25.64 -9.65 -16.71
N GLY A 186 -25.32 -9.88 -17.99
CA GLY A 186 -24.61 -11.08 -18.41
C GLY A 186 -23.79 -10.82 -19.67
N VAL A 187 -23.28 -11.90 -20.27
CA VAL A 187 -22.39 -11.79 -21.42
C VAL A 187 -23.05 -11.07 -22.61
N ASP A 188 -24.35 -11.31 -22.81
CA ASP A 188 -25.12 -10.71 -23.91
C ASP A 188 -25.22 -9.18 -23.81
N THR A 189 -25.15 -8.61 -22.60
CA THR A 189 -25.13 -7.15 -22.39
C THR A 189 -23.72 -6.57 -22.38
N LEU A 190 -22.73 -7.35 -21.94
CA LEU A 190 -21.32 -6.93 -21.88
C LEU A 190 -20.65 -6.86 -23.25
N VAL A 191 -20.85 -7.88 -24.08
CA VAL A 191 -20.21 -7.98 -25.41
C VAL A 191 -20.46 -6.73 -26.28
N PRO A 192 -21.72 -6.23 -26.42
CA PRO A 192 -21.96 -5.01 -27.18
C PRO A 192 -21.24 -3.79 -26.64
N VAL A 193 -21.13 -3.65 -25.31
CA VAL A 193 -20.47 -2.51 -24.67
C VAL A 193 -18.96 -2.56 -24.92
N VAL A 194 -18.34 -3.72 -24.75
CA VAL A 194 -16.90 -3.90 -25.01
C VAL A 194 -16.57 -3.70 -26.48
N ARG A 195 -17.42 -4.19 -27.39
CA ARG A 195 -17.26 -4.05 -28.85
C ARG A 195 -17.27 -2.59 -29.32
N LEU A 196 -17.93 -1.68 -28.59
CA LEU A 196 -17.94 -0.25 -28.90
C LEU A 196 -16.62 0.46 -28.55
N ASP A 197 -15.76 -0.16 -27.74
CA ASP A 197 -14.44 0.35 -27.38
C ASP A 197 -13.35 -0.58 -27.97
N PRO A 198 -12.73 -0.18 -29.11
CA PRO A 198 -11.67 -0.98 -29.73
C PRO A 198 -10.47 -1.23 -28.82
N SER A 199 -10.14 -0.29 -27.94
CA SER A 199 -9.03 -0.44 -26.99
C SER A 199 -9.36 -1.52 -25.96
N LEU A 200 -10.57 -1.48 -25.39
CA LEU A 200 -11.00 -2.49 -24.44
C LEU A 200 -11.18 -3.86 -25.10
N SER A 201 -11.72 -3.92 -26.33
CA SER A 201 -11.82 -5.15 -27.10
C SER A 201 -10.47 -5.82 -27.32
N ALA A 202 -9.45 -5.04 -27.70
CA ALA A 202 -8.09 -5.56 -27.86
C ALA A 202 -7.50 -6.06 -26.53
N GLN A 203 -7.77 -5.36 -25.43
CA GLN A 203 -7.34 -5.78 -24.08
C GLN A 203 -7.99 -7.10 -23.66
N VAL A 204 -9.30 -7.26 -23.87
CA VAL A 204 -10.02 -8.51 -23.56
C VAL A 204 -9.45 -9.68 -24.34
N MET A 205 -9.16 -9.48 -25.63
CA MET A 205 -8.50 -10.51 -26.44
C MET A 205 -7.09 -10.82 -25.93
N SER A 206 -6.33 -9.79 -25.53
CA SER A 206 -5.00 -9.96 -24.94
C SER A 206 -5.05 -10.75 -23.63
N TRP A 207 -6.00 -10.45 -22.73
CA TRP A 207 -6.20 -11.19 -21.49
C TRP A 207 -6.58 -12.64 -21.74
N ALA A 208 -7.51 -12.90 -22.66
CA ALA A 208 -7.91 -14.27 -23.00
C ALA A 208 -6.77 -15.09 -23.63
N SER A 209 -5.77 -14.43 -24.21
CA SER A 209 -4.58 -15.07 -24.75
C SER A 209 -3.41 -15.21 -23.78
N SER A 210 -3.49 -14.62 -22.57
CA SER A 210 -2.41 -14.71 -21.59
C SER A 210 -2.27 -16.12 -21.05
N SER A 211 -1.06 -16.52 -20.67
CA SER A 211 -0.80 -17.86 -20.11
C SER A 211 -1.61 -18.15 -18.84
N TYR A 212 -2.03 -17.10 -18.12
CA TYR A 212 -2.82 -17.21 -16.90
C TYR A 212 -4.26 -17.67 -17.15
N TYR A 213 -4.89 -17.15 -18.21
CA TYR A 213 -6.27 -17.46 -18.55
C TYR A 213 -6.38 -18.44 -19.72
N ALA A 214 -5.27 -18.81 -20.36
CA ALA A 214 -5.27 -19.63 -21.57
C ALA A 214 -6.01 -20.95 -21.39
N VAL A 215 -7.04 -21.16 -22.23
CA VAL A 215 -7.75 -22.42 -22.38
C VAL A 215 -7.24 -23.13 -23.64
N PRO A 216 -7.18 -24.48 -23.71
CA PRO A 216 -6.82 -25.19 -24.93
C PRO A 216 -7.67 -24.73 -26.15
N GLY A 217 -6.99 -24.40 -27.26
CA GLY A 217 -7.60 -23.90 -28.49
C GLY A 217 -7.39 -22.39 -28.71
N LYS A 218 -7.50 -21.94 -29.97
CA LYS A 218 -7.35 -20.51 -30.30
C LYS A 218 -8.62 -19.75 -29.92
N VAL A 219 -8.48 -18.54 -29.40
CA VAL A 219 -9.60 -17.62 -29.14
C VAL A 219 -9.91 -16.87 -30.42
N HIS A 220 -11.12 -17.02 -30.95
CA HIS A 220 -11.47 -16.57 -32.31
C HIS A 220 -12.33 -15.29 -32.35
N SER A 221 -13.03 -14.97 -31.27
CA SER A 221 -13.85 -13.76 -31.18
C SER A 221 -13.90 -13.21 -29.75
N LEU A 222 -14.43 -12.00 -29.62
CA LEU A 222 -14.67 -11.37 -28.32
C LEU A 222 -15.67 -12.18 -27.49
N GLU A 223 -16.73 -12.69 -28.12
CA GLU A 223 -17.71 -13.56 -27.45
C GLU A 223 -17.04 -14.84 -26.93
N ASP A 224 -16.19 -15.46 -27.74
CA ASP A 224 -15.44 -16.67 -27.35
C ASP A 224 -14.49 -16.37 -26.18
N ALA A 225 -13.81 -15.21 -26.21
CA ALA A 225 -12.95 -14.75 -25.11
C ALA A 225 -13.74 -14.59 -23.79
N ILE A 226 -14.92 -13.98 -23.84
CA ILE A 226 -15.72 -13.72 -22.64
C ILE A 226 -16.43 -14.99 -22.14
N ILE A 227 -17.05 -15.78 -23.02
CA ILE A 227 -17.85 -16.94 -22.63
C ILE A 227 -16.97 -18.11 -22.19
N ARG A 228 -15.93 -18.43 -22.98
CA ARG A 228 -15.18 -19.67 -22.81
C ARG A 228 -13.95 -19.51 -21.92
N VAL A 229 -13.36 -18.32 -21.88
CA VAL A 229 -12.03 -18.11 -21.28
C VAL A 229 -12.11 -17.30 -19.99
N LEU A 230 -12.60 -16.06 -20.06
CA LEU A 230 -12.50 -15.12 -18.94
C LEU A 230 -13.72 -15.14 -18.02
N GLY A 231 -14.92 -15.25 -18.59
CA GLY A 231 -16.18 -15.06 -17.87
C GLY A 231 -16.58 -13.58 -17.75
N PHE A 232 -17.87 -13.36 -17.48
CA PHE A 232 -18.48 -12.03 -17.36
C PHE A 232 -17.88 -11.18 -16.23
N ASP A 233 -17.83 -11.71 -15.00
CA ASP A 233 -17.36 -10.98 -13.81
C ASP A 233 -15.91 -10.49 -13.98
N LEU A 234 -15.03 -11.36 -14.48
CA LEU A 234 -13.62 -11.04 -14.63
C LEU A 234 -13.41 -9.93 -15.67
N VAL A 235 -14.09 -10.01 -16.81
CA VAL A 235 -13.98 -8.98 -17.86
C VAL A 235 -14.49 -7.64 -17.37
N ILE A 236 -15.61 -7.61 -16.64
CA ILE A 236 -16.09 -6.37 -15.99
C ILE A 236 -15.04 -5.83 -15.04
N ASN A 237 -14.49 -6.66 -14.15
CA ASN A 237 -13.54 -6.21 -13.15
C ASN A 237 -12.25 -5.67 -13.77
N LEU A 238 -11.69 -6.37 -14.76
CA LEU A 238 -10.49 -5.92 -15.48
C LEU A 238 -10.76 -4.64 -16.27
N ALA A 239 -11.92 -4.55 -16.95
CA ALA A 239 -12.31 -3.35 -17.69
C ALA A 239 -12.48 -2.14 -16.76
N LEU A 240 -13.09 -2.32 -15.59
CA LEU A 240 -13.20 -1.28 -14.57
C LEU A 240 -11.83 -0.88 -14.04
N GLY A 241 -10.98 -1.84 -13.69
CA GLY A 241 -9.62 -1.58 -13.22
C GLY A 241 -8.79 -0.78 -14.23
N VAL A 242 -8.86 -1.13 -15.52
CA VAL A 242 -8.19 -0.36 -16.57
C VAL A 242 -8.80 1.03 -16.73
N ALA A 243 -10.12 1.14 -16.76
CA ALA A 243 -10.77 2.43 -16.92
C ALA A 243 -10.42 3.39 -15.78
N LEU A 244 -10.46 2.89 -14.53
CA LEU A 244 -10.06 3.61 -13.32
C LEU A 244 -8.56 3.96 -13.34
N GLY A 245 -7.73 3.03 -13.80
CA GLY A 245 -6.29 3.24 -13.96
C GLY A 245 -5.90 4.27 -15.00
N LYS A 246 -6.64 4.37 -16.11
CA LYS A 246 -6.42 5.37 -17.17
C LYS A 246 -6.74 6.79 -16.72
N THR A 247 -7.62 6.92 -15.73
CA THR A 247 -8.08 8.21 -15.19
C THR A 247 -6.96 8.95 -14.47
N LEU A 248 -6.04 8.23 -13.80
CA LEU A 248 -4.98 8.83 -12.98
C LEU A 248 -3.61 8.35 -13.42
N GLN A 249 -2.64 9.26 -13.45
CA GLN A 249 -1.27 8.93 -13.84
C GLN A 249 -0.49 8.34 -12.67
N MET A 250 0.45 7.44 -12.98
CA MET A 250 1.41 6.98 -11.99
C MET A 250 2.30 8.15 -11.52
N PRO A 251 2.53 8.31 -10.21
CA PRO A 251 3.44 9.31 -9.70
C PRO A 251 4.87 9.10 -10.22
N ASN A 252 5.56 10.21 -10.52
CA ASN A 252 6.95 10.17 -10.99
C ASN A 252 7.94 9.79 -9.88
N ASP A 253 7.67 10.21 -8.64
CA ASP A 253 8.52 9.94 -7.48
C ASP A 253 7.73 9.10 -6.49
N THR A 254 8.05 7.80 -6.49
CA THR A 254 7.47 6.80 -5.61
C THR A 254 8.48 6.39 -4.55
N PRO A 255 8.05 5.72 -3.46
CA PRO A 255 8.98 5.10 -2.53
C PRO A 255 9.96 4.16 -3.26
N ARG A 256 11.24 4.28 -2.96
CA ARG A 256 12.33 3.53 -3.62
C ARG A 256 12.34 2.09 -3.12
N GLY A 257 12.21 1.15 -4.06
CA GLY A 257 12.03 -0.27 -3.76
C GLY A 257 10.58 -0.69 -3.56
N ALA A 258 9.61 0.20 -3.82
CA ALA A 258 8.19 -0.13 -3.74
C ALA A 258 7.85 -1.26 -4.71
N THR A 259 6.85 -2.04 -4.33
CA THR A 259 6.21 -2.99 -5.24
C THR A 259 5.51 -2.20 -6.36
N ASP A 260 5.52 -2.73 -7.58
CA ASP A 260 4.76 -2.10 -8.67
C ASP A 260 3.27 -2.01 -8.29
N TYR A 261 2.65 -0.86 -8.56
CA TYR A 261 1.27 -0.60 -8.16
C TYR A 261 0.29 -1.61 -8.75
N TRP A 262 0.42 -1.92 -10.04
CA TRP A 262 -0.48 -2.85 -10.71
C TRP A 262 -0.19 -4.28 -10.30
N GLN A 263 1.07 -4.60 -10.03
CA GLN A 263 1.43 -5.88 -9.43
C GLN A 263 0.69 -6.06 -8.10
N GLN A 264 0.83 -5.12 -7.16
CA GLN A 264 0.13 -5.21 -5.87
C GLN A 264 -1.39 -5.32 -6.05
N ALA A 265 -1.98 -4.52 -6.95
CA ALA A 265 -3.42 -4.55 -7.23
C ALA A 265 -3.89 -5.93 -7.74
N VAL A 266 -3.20 -6.50 -8.73
CA VAL A 266 -3.56 -7.79 -9.36
C VAL A 266 -3.36 -8.95 -8.38
N TYR A 267 -2.28 -8.96 -7.61
CA TYR A 267 -2.03 -9.99 -6.60
C TYR A 267 -3.08 -9.96 -5.50
N THR A 268 -3.40 -8.78 -4.95
CA THR A 268 -4.44 -8.63 -3.92
C THR A 268 -5.81 -9.03 -4.46
N ALA A 269 -6.17 -8.65 -5.69
CA ALA A 269 -7.42 -9.06 -6.35
C ALA A 269 -7.54 -10.58 -6.46
N THR A 270 -6.48 -11.22 -6.96
CA THR A 270 -6.45 -12.66 -7.21
C THR A 270 -6.54 -13.45 -5.91
N LEU A 271 -5.78 -13.05 -4.89
CA LEU A 271 -5.79 -13.72 -3.61
C LEU A 271 -7.12 -13.54 -2.87
N ALA A 272 -7.67 -12.32 -2.87
CA ALA A 272 -8.98 -12.04 -2.27
C ALA A 272 -10.06 -12.90 -2.92
N GLU A 273 -10.11 -12.97 -4.25
CA GLU A 273 -11.08 -13.82 -4.94
C GLU A 273 -10.93 -15.31 -4.60
N ARG A 274 -9.69 -15.83 -4.57
CA ARG A 274 -9.44 -17.24 -4.23
C ARG A 274 -9.87 -17.57 -2.82
N LEU A 275 -9.50 -16.74 -1.85
CA LEU A 275 -9.93 -16.89 -0.47
C LEU A 275 -11.46 -16.81 -0.35
N CYS A 276 -12.09 -15.86 -1.04
CA CYS A 276 -13.55 -15.74 -1.10
C CYS A 276 -14.22 -17.04 -1.59
N ARG A 277 -13.71 -17.66 -2.66
CA ARG A 277 -14.27 -18.91 -3.20
C ARG A 277 -14.15 -20.08 -2.22
N LYS A 278 -13.14 -20.05 -1.35
CA LYS A 278 -12.88 -21.09 -0.34
C LYS A 278 -13.66 -20.86 0.97
N MET A 279 -14.34 -19.71 1.14
CA MET A 279 -15.20 -19.46 2.30
C MET A 279 -16.39 -20.46 2.35
N PRO A 280 -16.94 -20.75 3.55
CA PRO A 280 -18.14 -21.54 3.71
C PRO A 280 -19.32 -20.97 2.91
N MET A 281 -20.11 -21.82 2.26
CA MET A 281 -21.17 -21.38 1.34
C MET A 281 -22.19 -20.42 1.99
N ALA A 282 -22.49 -20.59 3.28
CA ALA A 282 -23.45 -19.75 4.01
C ALA A 282 -22.94 -18.31 4.25
N GLU A 283 -21.62 -18.12 4.28
CA GLU A 283 -20.96 -16.85 4.58
C GLU A 283 -20.21 -16.29 3.35
N ARG A 284 -20.26 -17.02 2.23
CA ARG A 284 -19.49 -16.72 1.04
C ARG A 284 -19.96 -15.42 0.41
N LEU A 285 -19.03 -14.47 0.33
CA LEU A 285 -19.21 -13.21 -0.37
C LEU A 285 -19.22 -13.43 -1.90
N ARG A 286 -19.52 -12.38 -2.69
CA ARG A 286 -19.47 -12.45 -4.15
C ARG A 286 -18.00 -12.40 -4.61
N PRO A 287 -17.43 -13.47 -5.20
CA PRO A 287 -16.01 -13.50 -5.55
C PRO A 287 -15.61 -12.40 -6.54
N GLY A 288 -16.49 -12.06 -7.48
CA GLY A 288 -16.26 -10.96 -8.41
C GLY A 288 -16.08 -9.60 -7.70
N LEU A 289 -16.84 -9.33 -6.62
CA LEU A 289 -16.66 -8.11 -5.84
C LEU A 289 -15.42 -8.15 -4.95
N ALA A 290 -15.07 -9.33 -4.41
CA ALA A 290 -13.81 -9.51 -3.69
C ALA A 290 -12.59 -9.24 -4.58
N TYR A 291 -12.63 -9.72 -5.83
CA TYR A 291 -11.61 -9.42 -6.84
C TYR A 291 -11.53 -7.92 -7.10
N LEU A 292 -12.66 -7.26 -7.38
CA LEU A 292 -12.69 -5.81 -7.66
C LEU A 292 -12.21 -4.99 -6.47
N ALA A 293 -12.60 -5.37 -5.25
CA ALA A 293 -12.12 -4.76 -4.01
C ALA A 293 -10.60 -4.90 -3.86
N GLY A 294 -10.05 -6.09 -4.11
CA GLY A 294 -8.60 -6.28 -4.11
C GLY A 294 -7.89 -5.52 -5.22
N LEU A 295 -8.50 -5.35 -6.39
CA LEU A 295 -7.92 -4.59 -7.51
C LEU A 295 -7.87 -3.08 -7.21
N LEU A 296 -8.86 -2.57 -6.48
CA LEU A 296 -9.00 -1.15 -6.18
C LEU A 296 -8.57 -0.76 -4.77
N HIS A 297 -8.11 -1.71 -3.94
CA HIS A 297 -7.78 -1.47 -2.54
C HIS A 297 -6.80 -0.31 -2.34
N ASN A 298 -5.86 -0.14 -3.28
CA ASN A 298 -4.82 0.88 -3.21
C ASN A 298 -5.12 2.09 -4.12
N PHE A 299 -6.31 2.20 -4.69
CA PHE A 299 -6.63 3.24 -5.68
C PHE A 299 -6.41 4.66 -5.15
N GLY A 300 -6.64 4.87 -3.84
CA GLY A 300 -6.35 6.12 -3.17
C GLY A 300 -4.89 6.59 -3.27
N TYR A 301 -3.92 5.68 -3.47
CA TYR A 301 -2.52 6.05 -3.72
C TYR A 301 -2.37 6.93 -4.96
N LEU A 302 -3.07 6.57 -6.06
CA LEU A 302 -3.09 7.37 -7.29
C LEU A 302 -3.83 8.69 -7.08
N VAL A 303 -4.90 8.67 -6.27
CA VAL A 303 -5.65 9.88 -5.92
C VAL A 303 -4.77 10.85 -5.12
N LEU A 304 -4.06 10.38 -4.08
CA LEU A 304 -3.14 11.21 -3.31
C LEU A 304 -2.03 11.79 -4.19
N ALA A 305 -1.47 10.99 -5.11
CA ALA A 305 -0.46 11.45 -6.06
C ALA A 305 -0.97 12.57 -6.97
N HIS A 306 -2.20 12.43 -7.46
CA HIS A 306 -2.84 13.42 -8.31
C HIS A 306 -3.19 14.72 -7.57
N LEU A 307 -3.73 14.60 -6.35
CA LEU A 307 -4.18 15.74 -5.55
C LEU A 307 -3.03 16.51 -4.90
N PHE A 308 -1.95 15.82 -4.52
CA PHE A 308 -0.85 16.40 -3.75
C PHE A 308 0.55 16.13 -4.36
N PRO A 309 0.83 16.42 -5.65
CA PRO A 309 2.08 16.01 -6.29
C PRO A 309 3.37 16.36 -5.52
N PRO A 310 3.59 17.61 -5.03
CA PRO A 310 4.83 17.92 -4.29
C PRO A 310 4.89 17.25 -2.91
N HIS A 311 3.76 17.08 -2.24
CA HIS A 311 3.70 16.41 -0.94
C HIS A 311 3.77 14.89 -1.08
N PHE A 312 3.48 14.34 -2.26
CA PHE A 312 3.59 12.92 -2.54
C PHE A 312 5.05 12.44 -2.60
N SER A 313 5.94 13.26 -3.18
CA SER A 313 7.40 13.03 -3.10
C SER A 313 7.87 13.00 -1.65
N LEU A 314 7.37 13.92 -0.82
CA LEU A 314 7.66 13.95 0.60
C LEU A 314 7.13 12.70 1.32
N LEU A 315 5.87 12.35 1.08
CA LEU A 315 5.24 11.12 1.59
C LEU A 315 6.09 9.89 1.23
N SER A 316 6.63 9.84 0.02
CA SER A 316 7.47 8.73 -0.42
C SER A 316 8.74 8.57 0.42
N ARG A 317 9.40 9.68 0.77
CA ARG A 317 10.56 9.65 1.68
C ARG A 317 10.15 9.30 3.12
N TYR A 318 8.98 9.73 3.57
CA TYR A 318 8.45 9.36 4.89
C TYR A 318 8.13 7.85 4.97
N ILE A 319 7.59 7.26 3.91
CA ILE A 319 7.35 5.80 3.82
C ILE A 319 8.67 5.04 3.92
N GLU A 320 9.69 5.45 3.16
CA GLU A 320 11.03 4.83 3.21
C GLU A 320 11.69 4.94 4.59
N ALA A 321 11.50 6.07 5.28
CA ALA A 321 12.04 6.28 6.62
C ALA A 321 11.26 5.55 7.72
N ASN A 322 10.05 5.07 7.44
CA ASN A 322 9.16 4.44 8.43
C ASN A 322 8.58 3.11 7.93
N PRO A 323 9.43 2.16 7.50
CA PRO A 323 8.98 0.93 6.84
C PRO A 323 8.23 -0.03 7.78
N HIS A 324 8.33 0.18 9.10
CA HIS A 324 7.73 -0.63 10.16
C HIS A 324 6.32 -0.17 10.53
N MET A 325 5.90 1.01 10.08
CA MET A 325 4.63 1.63 10.47
C MET A 325 3.60 1.53 9.35
N GLY A 326 2.33 1.35 9.73
CA GLY A 326 1.21 1.40 8.80
C GLY A 326 1.19 2.71 8.01
N THR A 327 1.00 2.63 6.69
CA THR A 327 1.04 3.78 5.79
C THR A 327 0.00 4.83 6.14
N GLU A 328 -1.12 4.43 6.75
CA GLU A 328 -2.18 5.31 7.22
C GLU A 328 -1.69 6.34 8.24
N TYR A 329 -0.78 5.98 9.15
CA TYR A 329 -0.21 6.93 10.12
C TYR A 329 0.77 7.89 9.46
N ILE A 330 1.50 7.41 8.46
CA ILE A 330 2.44 8.22 7.69
C ILE A 330 1.67 9.25 6.85
N GLU A 331 0.59 8.85 6.20
CA GLU A 331 -0.29 9.72 5.43
C GLU A 331 -1.02 10.74 6.29
N LYS A 332 -1.56 10.31 7.44
CA LYS A 332 -2.12 11.21 8.45
C LYS A 332 -1.11 12.28 8.88
N GLN A 333 0.16 11.93 9.04
CA GLN A 333 1.20 12.88 9.44
C GLN A 333 1.58 13.85 8.31
N VAL A 334 1.66 13.39 7.06
CA VAL A 334 2.13 14.22 5.93
C VAL A 334 0.99 15.02 5.29
N LEU A 335 -0.20 14.43 5.17
CA LEU A 335 -1.33 14.94 4.38
C LEU A 335 -2.61 15.16 5.17
N ASN A 336 -2.68 14.78 6.45
CA ASN A 336 -3.89 14.83 7.28
C ASN A 336 -5.11 14.06 6.68
N VAL A 337 -4.85 13.13 5.77
CA VAL A 337 -5.85 12.29 5.11
C VAL A 337 -5.16 11.01 4.64
N THR A 338 -5.89 9.89 4.63
CA THR A 338 -5.35 8.60 4.14
C THR A 338 -5.82 8.26 2.73
N ARG A 339 -5.11 7.34 2.08
CA ARG A 339 -5.48 6.79 0.77
C ARG A 339 -6.83 6.08 0.82
N GLU A 340 -7.14 5.39 1.92
CA GLU A 340 -8.43 4.69 2.09
C GLU A 340 -9.59 5.68 2.10
N GLN A 341 -9.41 6.85 2.73
CA GLN A 341 -10.42 7.90 2.76
C GLN A 341 -10.66 8.50 1.38
N VAL A 342 -9.61 9.00 0.71
CA VAL A 342 -9.77 9.63 -0.62
C VAL A 342 -10.18 8.63 -1.69
N GLY A 343 -9.66 7.41 -1.62
CA GLY A 343 -9.93 6.34 -2.58
C GLY A 343 -11.39 5.92 -2.51
N SER A 344 -11.89 5.59 -1.31
CA SER A 344 -13.29 5.19 -1.14
C SER A 344 -14.25 6.33 -1.48
N TRP A 345 -13.98 7.56 -1.01
CA TRP A 345 -14.80 8.72 -1.33
C TRP A 345 -14.98 8.94 -2.85
N LEU A 346 -13.90 8.79 -3.62
CA LEU A 346 -13.96 8.92 -5.08
C LEU A 346 -14.68 7.73 -5.74
N LEU A 347 -14.48 6.51 -5.25
CA LEU A 347 -15.19 5.34 -5.75
C LEU A 347 -16.71 5.45 -5.51
N GLU A 348 -17.12 5.98 -4.35
CA GLU A 348 -18.52 6.24 -4.03
C GLU A 348 -19.15 7.28 -4.96
N SER A 349 -18.44 8.38 -5.25
CA SER A 349 -18.96 9.41 -6.17
C SER A 349 -19.13 8.87 -7.60
N TRP A 350 -18.32 7.89 -7.94
CA TRP A 350 -18.34 7.12 -9.17
C TRP A 350 -19.36 5.98 -9.19
N SER A 351 -20.17 5.84 -8.13
CA SER A 351 -21.21 4.81 -8.00
C SER A 351 -20.65 3.38 -8.11
N VAL A 352 -19.41 3.18 -7.66
CA VAL A 352 -18.85 1.85 -7.45
C VAL A 352 -19.62 1.15 -6.32
N PRO A 353 -19.82 -0.18 -6.36
CA PRO A 353 -20.60 -0.89 -5.35
C PRO A 353 -20.11 -0.64 -3.92
N ALA A 354 -21.05 -0.49 -2.97
CA ALA A 354 -20.76 -0.20 -1.57
C ALA A 354 -19.83 -1.23 -0.92
N GLU A 355 -19.91 -2.50 -1.33
CA GLU A 355 -18.99 -3.56 -0.90
C GLU A 355 -17.52 -3.21 -1.15
N VAL A 356 -17.24 -2.66 -2.33
CA VAL A 356 -15.89 -2.27 -2.75
C VAL A 356 -15.46 -1.00 -2.04
N CYS A 357 -16.35 -0.01 -1.92
CA CYS A 357 -16.07 1.23 -1.21
C CYS A 357 -15.76 0.97 0.27
N VAL A 358 -16.54 0.11 0.95
CA VAL A 358 -16.30 -0.30 2.33
C VAL A 358 -14.99 -1.08 2.44
N ALA A 359 -14.73 -2.02 1.52
CA ALA A 359 -13.49 -2.77 1.53
C ALA A 359 -12.27 -1.85 1.46
N VAL A 360 -12.27 -0.89 0.53
CA VAL A 360 -11.20 0.09 0.38
C VAL A 360 -11.08 0.98 1.62
N ARG A 361 -12.21 1.47 2.15
CA ARG A 361 -12.22 2.42 3.27
C ARG A 361 -11.78 1.80 4.59
N ARG A 362 -12.21 0.57 4.86
CA ARG A 362 -12.12 -0.10 6.17
C ARG A 362 -11.10 -1.23 6.18
N GLN A 363 -10.32 -1.45 5.11
CA GLN A 363 -9.32 -2.54 5.04
C GLN A 363 -8.30 -2.55 6.17
N ASN A 364 -7.99 -1.41 6.80
CA ASN A 364 -7.05 -1.34 7.93
C ASN A 364 -7.75 -1.21 9.30
N GLU A 365 -9.09 -1.22 9.34
CA GLU A 365 -9.89 -1.15 10.55
C GLU A 365 -10.34 -2.56 10.96
N VAL A 366 -9.48 -3.28 11.68
CA VAL A 366 -9.69 -4.69 12.04
C VAL A 366 -10.99 -4.92 12.83
N ASP A 367 -11.35 -3.97 13.69
CA ASP A 367 -12.54 -4.05 14.54
C ASP A 367 -13.84 -3.64 13.82
N TYR A 368 -13.78 -3.32 12.52
CA TYR A 368 -14.97 -2.98 11.76
C TYR A 368 -15.89 -4.21 11.60
N ASP A 369 -17.11 -4.09 12.08
CA ASP A 369 -18.15 -5.12 12.07
C ASP A 369 -19.43 -4.70 11.33
N GLY A 370 -19.40 -3.53 10.69
CA GLY A 370 -20.53 -2.99 9.92
C GLY A 370 -20.84 -3.77 8.64
N GLU A 371 -21.79 -3.23 7.87
CA GLU A 371 -22.21 -3.80 6.60
C GLU A 371 -21.01 -3.99 5.65
N HIS A 372 -20.96 -5.13 4.96
CA HIS A 372 -19.86 -5.49 4.05
C HIS A 372 -18.46 -5.64 4.70
N SER A 373 -18.36 -5.70 6.03
CA SER A 373 -17.09 -5.93 6.76
C SER A 373 -16.30 -7.15 6.28
N GLY A 374 -16.97 -8.19 5.80
CA GLY A 374 -16.32 -9.37 5.20
C GLY A 374 -15.37 -9.03 4.05
N TYR A 375 -15.70 -8.06 3.18
CA TYR A 375 -14.81 -7.66 2.08
C TYR A 375 -13.59 -6.90 2.59
N ALA A 376 -13.76 -6.01 3.58
CA ALA A 376 -12.64 -5.30 4.21
C ALA A 376 -11.66 -6.28 4.88
N ARG A 377 -12.18 -7.25 5.64
CA ARG A 377 -11.39 -8.32 6.29
C ARG A 377 -10.64 -9.18 5.28
N LEU A 378 -11.27 -9.50 4.16
CA LEU A 378 -10.67 -10.30 3.10
C LEU A 378 -9.53 -9.56 2.38
N VAL A 379 -9.72 -8.27 2.08
CA VAL A 379 -8.67 -7.40 1.53
C VAL A 379 -7.53 -7.21 2.53
N HIS A 380 -7.85 -7.01 3.81
CA HIS A 380 -6.86 -6.94 4.89
C HIS A 380 -6.00 -8.21 4.91
N LEU A 381 -6.64 -9.38 5.05
CA LEU A 381 -5.97 -10.67 5.12
C LEU A 381 -5.09 -10.90 3.88
N SER A 382 -5.62 -10.61 2.69
CA SER A 382 -4.88 -10.78 1.43
C SER A 382 -3.61 -9.92 1.40
N ASN A 383 -3.72 -8.63 1.76
CA ASN A 383 -2.56 -7.74 1.81
C ASN A 383 -1.51 -8.20 2.82
N ARG A 384 -1.91 -8.63 4.03
CA ARG A 384 -0.99 -9.12 5.06
C ARG A 384 -0.19 -10.33 4.59
N LEU A 385 -0.88 -11.30 4.01
CA LEU A 385 -0.23 -12.48 3.47
C LEU A 385 0.73 -12.16 2.30
N LEU A 386 0.36 -11.20 1.44
CA LEU A 386 1.22 -10.78 0.31
C LEU A 386 2.45 -9.98 0.78
N ARG A 387 2.33 -9.20 1.86
CA ARG A 387 3.47 -8.48 2.48
C ARG A 387 4.55 -9.46 2.97
N GLU A 388 4.15 -10.58 3.58
CA GLU A 388 5.09 -11.65 3.99
C GLU A 388 5.89 -12.22 2.81
N GLN A 389 5.31 -12.22 1.61
CA GLN A 389 5.95 -12.69 0.37
C GLN A 389 6.68 -11.57 -0.40
N GLY A 390 6.70 -10.34 0.14
CA GLY A 390 7.26 -9.17 -0.54
C GLY A 390 6.54 -8.77 -1.83
N LEU A 391 5.24 -9.09 -1.94
CA LEU A 391 4.36 -8.84 -3.09
C LEU A 391 3.35 -7.70 -2.86
N SER A 392 3.45 -7.03 -1.71
CA SER A 392 2.67 -5.84 -1.38
C SER A 392 3.50 -4.96 -0.47
N ASP A 393 3.30 -3.64 -0.57
CA ASP A 393 3.96 -2.68 0.32
C ASP A 393 3.24 -2.54 1.66
N GLY A 394 3.99 -2.05 2.65
CA GLY A 394 3.58 -1.87 4.05
C GLY A 394 4.27 -2.86 5.00
N PRO A 395 4.20 -2.62 6.31
CA PRO A 395 4.90 -3.44 7.29
C PRO A 395 4.37 -4.88 7.34
N ILE A 396 5.29 -5.81 7.62
CA ILE A 396 4.97 -7.21 7.89
C ILE A 396 4.47 -7.26 9.34
N GLU A 397 3.16 -7.40 9.50
CA GLU A 397 2.47 -7.41 10.79
C GLU A 397 1.81 -8.77 11.01
N ASN A 398 1.59 -9.13 12.27
CA ASN A 398 0.83 -10.33 12.59
C ASN A 398 -0.62 -10.19 12.12
N ILE A 399 -1.17 -11.27 11.56
CA ILE A 399 -2.59 -11.34 11.24
C ILE A 399 -3.38 -11.34 12.56
N PRO A 400 -4.38 -10.44 12.74
CA PRO A 400 -5.15 -10.37 13.97
C PRO A 400 -5.79 -11.71 14.36
N ALA A 401 -5.74 -12.02 15.65
CA ALA A 401 -6.33 -13.26 16.18
C ALA A 401 -7.85 -13.29 15.89
N GLY A 402 -8.35 -14.42 15.40
CA GLY A 402 -9.77 -14.57 15.07
C GLY A 402 -10.17 -14.06 13.67
N LEU A 403 -9.30 -13.32 12.95
CA LEU A 403 -9.64 -12.81 11.62
C LEU A 403 -9.92 -13.95 10.64
N THR A 404 -9.06 -14.97 10.63
CA THR A 404 -9.18 -16.13 9.74
C THR A 404 -10.43 -16.95 10.05
N GLU A 405 -10.74 -17.11 11.35
CA GLU A 405 -11.92 -17.78 11.86
C GLU A 405 -13.19 -17.02 11.49
N SER A 406 -13.18 -15.68 11.55
CA SER A 406 -14.31 -14.84 11.17
C SER A 406 -14.66 -14.88 9.68
N LEU A 407 -13.72 -15.36 8.84
CA LEU A 407 -13.92 -15.60 7.41
C LEU A 407 -14.21 -17.08 7.11
N GLY A 408 -14.22 -17.95 8.13
CA GLY A 408 -14.38 -19.39 7.98
C GLY A 408 -13.23 -20.06 7.24
N LEU A 409 -12.03 -19.47 7.26
CA LEU A 409 -10.85 -19.94 6.53
C LEU A 409 -9.87 -20.62 7.48
N SER A 410 -9.53 -21.88 7.18
CA SER A 410 -8.48 -22.59 7.92
C SER A 410 -7.09 -22.20 7.42
N ARG A 411 -6.07 -22.37 8.25
CA ARG A 411 -4.66 -22.14 7.85
C ARG A 411 -4.27 -22.93 6.59
N GLY A 412 -4.73 -24.18 6.48
CA GLY A 412 -4.46 -25.03 5.31
C GLY A 412 -5.06 -24.47 4.01
N VAL A 413 -6.29 -23.94 4.08
CA VAL A 413 -6.94 -23.28 2.93
C VAL A 413 -6.21 -22.01 2.52
N ILE A 414 -5.73 -21.23 3.49
CA ILE A 414 -4.97 -20.00 3.23
C ILE A 414 -3.63 -20.34 2.57
N SER A 415 -2.91 -21.33 3.09
CA SER A 415 -1.65 -21.82 2.50
C SER A 415 -1.86 -22.31 1.07
N GLU A 416 -2.89 -23.13 0.81
CA GLU A 416 -3.23 -23.60 -0.54
C GLU A 416 -3.50 -22.44 -1.50
N ALA A 417 -4.32 -21.46 -1.08
CA ALA A 417 -4.62 -20.30 -1.90
C ALA A 417 -3.39 -19.43 -2.18
N MET A 418 -2.46 -19.32 -1.23
CA MET A 418 -1.19 -18.62 -1.42
C MET A 418 -0.26 -19.36 -2.38
N GLU A 419 -0.10 -20.67 -2.20
CA GLU A 419 0.72 -21.52 -3.07
C GLU A 419 0.24 -21.43 -4.53
N ASP A 420 -1.07 -21.48 -4.75
CA ASP A 420 -1.66 -21.28 -6.08
C ASP A 420 -1.30 -19.93 -6.72
N VAL A 421 -1.36 -18.84 -5.94
CA VAL A 421 -1.02 -17.49 -6.40
C VAL A 421 0.47 -17.39 -6.72
N LEU A 422 1.33 -17.96 -5.87
CA LEU A 422 2.77 -17.96 -6.06
C LEU A 422 3.19 -18.83 -7.27
N ALA A 423 2.56 -19.98 -7.45
CA ALA A 423 2.76 -20.85 -8.61
C ALA A 423 2.37 -20.15 -9.93
N SER A 424 1.47 -19.16 -9.86
CA SER A 424 1.00 -18.39 -11.00
C SER A 424 1.75 -17.08 -11.25
N ARG A 425 2.90 -16.86 -10.60
CA ARG A 425 3.60 -15.56 -10.60
C ARG A 425 3.94 -15.04 -12.00
N ASP A 426 4.50 -15.88 -12.87
CA ASP A 426 4.90 -15.44 -14.22
C ASP A 426 3.68 -15.03 -15.05
N ALA A 427 2.62 -15.82 -14.96
CA ALA A 427 1.37 -15.60 -15.67
C ALA A 427 0.61 -14.36 -15.17
N LEU A 428 0.63 -14.08 -13.85
CA LEU A 428 0.12 -12.83 -13.27
C LEU A 428 0.96 -11.60 -13.68
N GLY A 429 2.25 -11.81 -13.96
CA GLY A 429 3.13 -10.78 -14.54
C GLY A 429 2.64 -10.31 -15.91
N GLU A 430 2.18 -11.21 -16.78
CA GLU A 430 1.59 -10.86 -18.08
C GLU A 430 0.32 -10.01 -17.92
N VAL A 431 -0.56 -10.38 -16.97
CA VAL A 431 -1.79 -9.63 -16.68
C VAL A 431 -1.45 -8.21 -16.18
N THR A 432 -0.45 -8.10 -15.29
CA THR A 432 0.03 -6.83 -14.74
C THR A 432 0.52 -5.87 -15.84
N GLN A 433 1.22 -6.39 -16.86
CA GLN A 433 1.71 -5.58 -17.98
C GLN A 433 0.57 -4.94 -18.79
N VAL A 434 -0.61 -5.56 -18.86
CA VAL A 434 -1.74 -4.94 -19.57
C VAL A 434 -2.24 -3.68 -18.88
N PHE A 435 -2.13 -3.62 -17.55
CA PHE A 435 -2.44 -2.42 -16.79
C PHE A 435 -1.30 -1.39 -16.79
N GLY A 436 -0.04 -1.83 -16.68
CA GLY A 436 1.13 -0.95 -16.62
C GLY A 436 1.66 -0.46 -17.99
N GLY A 437 1.29 -1.14 -19.09
CA GLY A 437 1.84 -0.93 -20.44
C GLY A 437 1.39 0.35 -21.15
N GLN A 438 0.65 1.24 -20.49
CA GLN A 438 0.22 2.53 -21.05
C GLN A 438 1.07 3.71 -20.55
N ARG A 439 2.40 3.51 -20.49
CA ARG A 439 3.32 4.65 -20.52
C ARG A 439 3.14 5.33 -21.87
N ALA A 440 2.45 6.47 -21.88
CA ALA A 440 2.31 7.32 -23.05
C ALA A 440 3.69 7.57 -23.66
N SER A 441 3.81 7.21 -24.94
CA SER A 441 4.85 7.68 -25.85
C SER A 441 4.94 9.20 -25.88
#